data_AF-A0A1A3N9Z5-F1
#
_entry.id   AF-A0A1A3N9Z5-F1
#
_cell.length_a   1.000
_cell.length_b   1.000
_cell.length_c   1.000
_cell.angle_alpha   90.00
_cell.angle_beta   90.00
_cell.angle_gamma   90.00
#
_symmetry.space_group_name_H-M   'P 1'
#
loop_
_entity.id
_entity.type
_entity.pdbx_description
1 polymer ?
#
loop_
_entity_poly.entity_id
_entity_poly.type
_entity_poly.pdbx_seq_one_letter_code
_entity_poly.pdbx_strand_id
1 'polypeptide(L)'
;MRQSGGGFGAWFCGLLIIGLVIKFIWWILGAAALVALFFLARAIARWYATRSAEYARYWDGLSARADQQHNWVLRGDDRGIYGVEGARLMDQLSRFR
;
A
#
# COMPACT_ATOMS: atom_id res chain seq x y z
N MET A 1 -5.52 67.41 22.52
CA MET A 1 -4.51 66.36 22.26
C MET A 1 -4.85 65.71 20.92
N ARG A 2 -3.98 65.83 19.92
CA ARG A 2 -4.21 65.29 18.57
C ARG A 2 -4.22 63.77 18.63
N GLN A 3 -5.31 63.14 18.21
CA GLN A 3 -5.42 61.69 18.10
C GLN A 3 -4.60 61.21 16.89
N SER A 4 -3.33 60.86 17.12
CA SER A 4 -2.45 60.26 16.11
C SER A 4 -2.45 58.72 16.14
N GLY A 5 -3.30 58.09 16.96
CA GLY A 5 -3.32 56.63 17.16
C GLY A 5 -4.18 55.82 16.16
N GLY A 6 -5.02 56.46 15.34
CA GLY A 6 -5.97 55.75 14.47
C GLY A 6 -5.32 54.96 13.34
N GLY A 7 -4.23 55.48 12.75
CA GLY A 7 -3.55 54.84 11.62
C GLY A 7 -2.83 53.55 12.00
N PHE A 8 -2.23 53.50 13.20
CA PHE A 8 -1.52 52.32 13.69
C PHE A 8 -2.48 51.19 14.05
N GLY A 9 -3.62 51.52 14.66
CA GLY A 9 -4.68 50.55 14.97
C GLY A 9 -5.31 49.96 13.70
N ALA A 10 -5.60 50.80 12.70
CA ALA A 10 -6.14 50.33 11.42
C ALA A 10 -5.15 49.42 10.67
N TRP A 11 -3.86 49.78 10.68
CA TRP A 11 -2.81 48.97 10.06
C TRP A 11 -2.63 47.60 10.76
N PHE A 12 -2.61 47.60 12.09
CA PHE A 12 -2.48 46.37 12.87
C PHE A 12 -3.68 45.43 12.69
N CYS A 13 -4.91 45.96 12.71
CA CYS A 13 -6.11 45.19 12.40
C CYS A 13 -6.09 44.62 10.97
N GLY A 14 -5.61 45.40 9.99
CA GLY A 14 -5.47 44.93 8.61
C GLY A 14 -4.54 43.73 8.49
N LEU A 15 -3.36 43.77 9.14
CA LEU A 15 -2.41 42.67 9.13
C LEU A 15 -2.97 41.40 9.79
N LEU A 16 -3.72 41.54 10.89
CA LEU A 16 -4.37 40.40 11.53
C LEU A 16 -5.41 39.76 10.62
N ILE A 17 -6.22 40.55 9.92
CA ILE A 17 -7.22 40.05 8.97
C ILE A 17 -6.52 39.34 7.80
N ILE A 18 -5.47 39.93 7.23
CA ILE A 18 -4.70 39.32 6.13
C ILE A 18 -4.08 37.99 6.58
N GLY A 19 -3.45 37.96 7.76
CA GLY A 19 -2.88 36.73 8.32
C GLY A 19 -3.93 35.65 8.56
N LEU A 20 -5.12 36.05 9.04
CA LEU A 20 -6.25 35.16 9.23
C LEU A 20 -6.74 34.57 7.90
N VAL A 21 -6.94 35.42 6.89
CA VAL A 21 -7.39 35.02 5.55
C VAL A 21 -6.40 34.05 4.91
N ILE A 22 -5.09 34.35 4.98
CA ILE A 22 -4.04 33.45 4.47
C ILE A 22 -4.13 32.10 5.19
N LYS A 23 -4.25 32.08 6.52
CA LYS A 23 -4.38 30.83 7.29
C LYS A 23 -5.59 30.00 6.86
N PHE A 24 -6.74 30.64 6.65
CA PHE A 24 -7.97 29.95 6.21
C PHE A 24 -7.86 29.40 4.78
N ILE A 25 -7.22 30.12 3.86
CA ILE A 25 -6.96 29.61 2.50
C ILE A 25 -6.09 28.36 2.54
N TRP A 26 -5.06 28.32 3.38
CA TRP A 26 -4.22 27.13 3.55
C TRP A 26 -4.98 25.92 4.10
N TRP A 27 -5.96 26.12 4.98
CA TRP A 27 -6.84 25.04 5.43
C TRP A 27 -7.69 24.48 4.30
N ILE A 28 -8.25 25.35 3.45
CA ILE A 28 -9.03 24.93 2.27
C ILE A 28 -8.13 24.20 1.27
N LEU A 29 -6.93 24.73 1.01
CA LEU A 29 -5.95 24.10 0.12
C LEU A 29 -5.52 22.73 0.64
N GLY A 30 -5.25 22.62 1.94
CA GLY A 30 -4.91 21.35 2.59
C GLY A 30 -6.03 20.33 2.52
N ALA A 31 -7.28 20.74 2.79
CA ALA A 31 -8.45 19.87 2.65
C ALA A 31 -8.64 19.41 1.20
N ALA A 32 -8.53 20.32 0.23
CA ALA A 32 -8.61 19.99 -1.19
C ALA A 32 -7.50 19.01 -1.62
N ALA A 33 -6.28 19.20 -1.13
CA ALA A 33 -5.16 18.30 -1.40
C ALA A 33 -5.40 16.89 -0.84
N LEU A 34 -5.93 16.78 0.39
CA LEU A 34 -6.28 15.49 0.99
C LEU A 34 -7.36 14.75 0.19
N VAL A 35 -8.40 15.47 -0.26
CA VAL A 35 -9.46 14.91 -1.10
C VAL A 35 -8.88 14.44 -2.44
N ALA A 36 -8.06 15.27 -3.10
CA ALA A 36 -7.40 14.92 -4.35
C ALA A 36 -6.51 13.67 -4.20
N LEU A 37 -5.73 13.60 -3.11
CA LEU A 37 -4.89 12.45 -2.81
C LEU A 37 -5.71 11.18 -2.60
N PHE A 38 -6.85 11.27 -1.90
CA PHE A 38 -7.75 10.15 -1.69
C PHE A 38 -8.33 9.63 -3.02
N PHE A 39 -8.77 10.53 -3.91
CA PHE A 39 -9.26 10.16 -5.23
C PHE A 39 -8.17 9.55 -6.10
N LEU A 40 -6.95 10.11 -6.06
CA LEU A 40 -5.80 9.59 -6.78
C LEU A 40 -5.43 8.18 -6.31
N ALA A 41 -5.31 7.98 -5.00
CA ALA A 41 -5.04 6.67 -4.41
C ALA A 41 -6.13 5.65 -4.77
N ARG A 42 -7.41 6.05 -4.75
CA ARG A 42 -8.53 5.19 -5.15
C ARG A 42 -8.50 4.85 -6.64
N ALA A 43 -8.13 5.79 -7.50
CA ALA A 43 -8.00 5.57 -8.94
C ALA A 43 -6.84 4.61 -9.24
N ILE A 44 -5.69 4.82 -8.59
CA ILE A 44 -4.53 3.93 -8.67
C ILE A 44 -4.92 2.53 -8.20
N ALA A 45 -5.56 2.40 -7.02
CA ALA A 45 -6.00 1.12 -6.50
C ALA A 45 -6.97 0.39 -7.44
N ARG A 46 -7.88 1.10 -8.10
CA ARG A 46 -8.77 0.51 -9.12
C ARG A 46 -8.03 0.08 -10.38
N TRP A 47 -7.08 0.88 -10.85
CA TRP A 47 -6.26 0.56 -12.02
C TRP A 47 -5.37 -0.66 -11.76
N TYR A 48 -4.78 -0.73 -10.57
CA TYR A 48 -4.06 -1.90 -10.09
C TYR A 48 -5.00 -3.08 -9.85
N ALA A 49 -6.22 -2.91 -9.34
CA ALA A 49 -7.16 -4.02 -9.13
C ALA A 49 -7.52 -4.75 -10.44
N THR A 50 -7.73 -4.01 -11.52
CA THR A 50 -7.98 -4.59 -12.85
C THR A 50 -6.77 -5.37 -13.36
N ARG A 51 -5.56 -4.90 -13.03
CA ARG A 51 -4.28 -5.56 -13.39
C ARG A 51 -3.88 -6.67 -12.40
N SER A 52 -4.31 -6.58 -11.16
CA SER A 52 -4.01 -7.51 -10.08
C SER A 52 -4.97 -8.69 -10.08
N ALA A 53 -6.12 -8.59 -10.74
CA ALA A 53 -6.92 -9.77 -11.06
C ALA A 53 -6.12 -10.80 -11.90
N GLU A 54 -5.19 -10.35 -12.74
CA GLU A 54 -4.27 -11.23 -13.46
C GLU A 54 -3.16 -11.77 -12.54
N TYR A 55 -2.59 -10.94 -11.67
CA TYR A 55 -1.58 -11.38 -10.70
C TYR A 55 -2.14 -12.28 -9.58
N ALA A 56 -3.38 -12.09 -9.15
CA ALA A 56 -4.03 -12.88 -8.12
C ALA A 56 -4.16 -14.35 -8.56
N ARG A 57 -4.48 -14.59 -9.85
CA ARG A 57 -4.48 -15.95 -10.42
C ARG A 57 -3.09 -16.59 -10.38
N TYR A 58 -2.03 -15.81 -10.56
CA TYR A 58 -0.66 -16.32 -10.48
C TYR A 58 -0.25 -16.68 -9.05
N TRP A 59 -0.60 -15.84 -8.07
CA TRP A 59 -0.32 -16.10 -6.65
C TRP A 59 -1.18 -17.23 -6.07
N ASP A 60 -2.44 -17.37 -6.48
CA ASP A 60 -3.29 -18.52 -6.11
C ASP A 60 -2.73 -19.84 -6.64
N GLY A 61 -2.16 -19.82 -7.85
CA GLY A 61 -1.45 -20.98 -8.39
C GLY A 61 -0.14 -21.30 -7.66
N LEU A 62 0.48 -20.31 -7.00
CA LEU A 62 1.68 -20.51 -6.21
C LEU A 62 1.35 -21.00 -4.80
N SER A 63 0.31 -20.47 -4.15
CA SER A 63 -0.17 -20.94 -2.84
C SER A 63 -0.67 -22.38 -2.94
N ALA A 64 -1.45 -22.73 -3.96
CA ALA A 64 -1.89 -24.10 -4.18
C ALA A 64 -0.74 -25.11 -4.35
N ARG A 65 0.38 -24.68 -4.96
CA ARG A 65 1.59 -25.53 -5.10
C ARG A 65 2.36 -25.63 -3.79
N ALA A 66 2.47 -24.53 -3.04
CA ALA A 66 3.08 -24.53 -1.72
C ALA A 66 2.30 -25.43 -0.74
N ASP A 67 0.96 -25.38 -0.78
CA ASP A 67 0.09 -26.22 0.03
C ASP A 67 0.21 -27.71 -0.32
N GLN A 68 0.41 -28.04 -1.61
CA GLN A 68 0.71 -29.42 -2.02
C GLN A 68 2.05 -29.90 -1.47
N GLN A 69 3.10 -29.09 -1.56
CA GLN A 69 4.41 -29.42 -0.99
C GLN A 69 4.34 -29.55 0.54
N HIS A 70 3.62 -28.65 1.21
CA HIS A 70 3.39 -28.71 2.65
C HIS A 70 2.66 -30.00 3.06
N ASN A 71 1.64 -30.40 2.29
CA ASN A 71 0.93 -31.66 2.50
C ASN A 71 1.76 -32.92 2.23
N TRP A 72 2.82 -32.86 1.42
CA TRP A 72 3.76 -33.98 1.24
C TRP A 72 4.69 -34.12 2.44
N VAL A 73 5.19 -32.98 2.97
CA VAL A 73 5.99 -32.95 4.20
C VAL A 73 5.20 -33.51 5.39
N LEU A 74 3.95 -33.09 5.57
CA LEU A 74 3.10 -33.57 6.67
C LEU A 74 2.77 -35.07 6.58
N ARG A 75 2.74 -35.64 5.38
CA ARG A 75 2.54 -37.08 5.16
C ARG A 75 3.81 -37.91 5.31
N GLY A 76 4.96 -37.29 5.54
CA GLY A 76 6.25 -37.97 5.57
C GLY A 76 6.63 -38.56 4.20
N ASP A 77 6.10 -38.00 3.11
CA ASP A 77 6.46 -38.39 1.74
C ASP A 77 7.82 -37.75 1.40
N ASP A 78 8.80 -38.56 0.99
CA ASP A 78 10.16 -38.13 0.62
C ASP A 78 10.16 -37.04 -0.49
N ARG A 79 9.06 -36.91 -1.24
CA ARG A 79 8.82 -35.83 -2.21
C ARG A 79 8.72 -34.44 -1.59
N GLY A 80 8.37 -34.35 -0.30
CA GLY A 80 8.30 -33.08 0.43
C GLY A 80 9.68 -32.47 0.73
N ILE A 81 10.72 -33.31 0.85
CA ILE A 81 12.10 -32.89 1.16
C ILE A 81 12.94 -32.74 -0.12
N TYR A 82 12.83 -33.68 -1.05
CA TYR A 82 13.69 -33.74 -2.25
C TYR A 82 13.01 -33.28 -3.54
N GLY A 83 11.71 -32.96 -3.51
CA GLY A 83 10.91 -32.73 -4.71
C GLY A 83 10.63 -34.03 -5.49
N VAL A 84 9.80 -33.93 -6.53
CA VAL A 84 9.31 -35.09 -7.29
C VAL A 84 10.44 -35.85 -8.01
N GLU A 85 11.44 -35.12 -8.53
CA GLU A 85 12.60 -35.73 -9.20
C GLU A 85 13.60 -36.33 -8.20
N GLY A 86 13.89 -35.62 -7.10
CA GLY A 86 14.81 -36.10 -6.08
C GLY A 86 14.30 -37.32 -5.32
N ALA A 87 12.99 -37.40 -5.04
CA ALA A 87 12.38 -38.58 -4.45
C ALA A 87 12.46 -39.82 -5.37
N ARG A 88 12.35 -39.62 -6.68
CA ARG A 88 12.47 -40.71 -7.66
C ARG A 88 13.89 -41.25 -7.76
N LEU A 89 14.89 -40.37 -7.65
CA LEU A 89 16.30 -40.74 -7.61
C LEU A 89 16.64 -41.53 -6.34
N MET A 90 16.11 -41.11 -5.17
CA MET A 90 16.32 -41.82 -3.91
C MET A 90 15.63 -43.18 -3.85
N ASP A 91 14.41 -43.31 -4.41
CA ASP A 91 13.75 -44.61 -4.56
C ASP A 91 14.59 -45.57 -5.42
N GLN A 92 15.15 -45.11 -6.54
CA GLN A 92 16.03 -45.92 -7.39
C GLN A 92 17.31 -46.34 -6.66
N LEU A 93 17.97 -45.43 -5.94
CA LEU A 93 19.18 -45.75 -5.18
C LEU A 93 18.93 -46.73 -4.03
N SER A 94 17.78 -46.61 -3.35
CA SER A 94 17.40 -47.53 -2.26
C SER A 94 17.04 -48.93 -2.75
N ARG A 95 16.51 -49.05 -3.99
CA ARG A 95 16.09 -50.32 -4.59
C ARG A 95 17.23 -51.14 -5.20
N PHE A 96 18.38 -50.50 -5.45
CA PHE A 96 19.58 -51.14 -5.99
C PHE A 96 20.49 -51.78 -4.93
N ARG A 97 20.06 -51.80 -3.66
CA ARG A 97 20.73 -52.45 -2.53
C ARG A 97 20.02 -53.75 -2.15
#